data_AF-X5UI52-F1
#
_entry.id   AF-X5UI52-F1
#
_cell.length_a   1.000
_cell.length_b   1.000
_cell.length_c   1.000
_cell.angle_alpha   90.00
_cell.angle_beta   90.00
_cell.angle_gamma   90.00
#
_symmetry.space_group_name_H-M   'P 1'
#
loop_
_entity.id
_entity.type
_entity.pdbx_description
1 polymer ?
#
loop_
_entity_poly.entity_id
_entity_poly.type
_entity_poly.pdbx_seq_one_letter_code
_entity_poly.pdbx_strand_id
1 'polypeptide(L)'
;MKTQRANSRDKILAAAADVARETGPGSLSLDAVASRAGVSKGGLLYNFPTKAKLMQGLVENYLRAFELALESGRVAGASGESLLATYIRLSADDCEEPKPTASWIFSAIAEDPDFLTPIKAFKSQLLQRLKSETPDLKTLLVCFLAIEGLRSMNLFDSDVLSADERRLLVSALLEIAG
;
A
#
# COMPACT_ATOMS: atom_id res chain seq x y z
N MET A 1 13.48 -30.06 5.30
CA MET A 1 12.76 -28.80 5.03
C MET A 1 11.67 -29.06 4.01
N LYS A 2 10.38 -29.05 4.40
CA LYS A 2 9.27 -29.16 3.44
C LYS A 2 9.11 -27.80 2.76
N THR A 3 9.43 -27.72 1.47
CA THR A 3 9.11 -26.57 0.62
C THR A 3 7.61 -26.31 0.73
N GLN A 4 7.22 -25.23 1.38
CA GLN A 4 5.82 -24.83 1.53
C GLN A 4 5.29 -24.57 0.12
N ARG A 5 4.46 -25.48 -0.40
CA ARG A 5 3.76 -25.27 -1.68
C ARG A 5 3.01 -23.94 -1.54
N ALA A 6 3.41 -22.92 -2.31
CA ALA A 6 2.65 -21.67 -2.38
C ALA A 6 1.18 -22.03 -2.62
N ASN A 7 0.30 -21.58 -1.73
CA ASN A 7 -1.13 -21.85 -1.81
C ASN A 7 -1.62 -21.34 -3.18
N SER A 8 -2.59 -22.01 -3.81
CA SER A 8 -3.17 -21.56 -5.08
C SER A 8 -3.59 -20.09 -5.02
N ARG A 9 -4.05 -19.63 -3.86
CA ARG A 9 -4.34 -18.22 -3.59
C ARG A 9 -3.13 -17.29 -3.77
N ASP A 10 -1.96 -17.67 -3.26
CA ASP A 10 -0.73 -16.86 -3.35
C ASP A 10 -0.21 -16.82 -4.78
N LYS A 11 -0.31 -17.94 -5.50
CA LYS A 11 0.04 -18.00 -6.94
C LYS A 11 -0.84 -17.07 -7.77
N ILE A 12 -2.14 -17.05 -7.49
CA ILE A 12 -3.09 -16.14 -8.15
C ILE A 12 -2.73 -14.69 -7.84
N LEU A 13 -2.39 -14.35 -6.59
CA LEU A 13 -2.00 -12.97 -6.25
C LEU A 13 -0.67 -12.55 -6.88
N ALA A 14 0.32 -13.45 -6.95
CA ALA A 14 1.57 -13.16 -7.64
C ALA A 14 1.32 -12.88 -9.13
N ALA A 15 0.56 -13.75 -9.80
CA ALA A 15 0.16 -13.56 -11.19
C ALA A 15 -0.65 -12.27 -11.40
N ALA A 16 -1.55 -11.95 -10.48
CA ALA A 16 -2.35 -10.73 -10.53
C ALA A 16 -1.49 -9.47 -10.36
N ALA A 17 -0.49 -9.50 -9.48
CA ALA A 17 0.45 -8.40 -9.31
C ALA A 17 1.29 -8.18 -10.57
N ASP A 18 1.75 -9.26 -11.21
CA ASP A 18 2.51 -9.17 -12.46
C ASP A 18 1.65 -8.59 -13.60
N VAL A 19 0.43 -9.08 -13.77
CA VAL A 19 -0.51 -8.55 -14.77
C VAL A 19 -0.84 -7.09 -14.48
N ALA A 20 -1.10 -6.71 -13.22
CA ALA A 20 -1.38 -5.33 -12.85
C ALA A 20 -0.19 -4.39 -13.14
N ARG A 21 1.05 -4.88 -12.99
CA ARG A 21 2.27 -4.13 -13.33
C ARG A 21 2.43 -3.93 -14.84
N GLU A 22 2.06 -4.93 -15.63
CA GLU A 22 2.15 -4.89 -17.10
C GLU A 22 1.04 -4.03 -17.74
N THR A 23 -0.20 -4.13 -17.25
CA THR A 23 -1.38 -3.54 -17.92
C THR A 23 -2.03 -2.39 -17.15
N GLY A 24 -1.56 -2.12 -15.93
CA GLY A 24 -2.26 -1.30 -14.95
C GLY A 24 -3.35 -2.09 -14.20
N PRO A 25 -3.63 -1.78 -12.91
CA PRO A 25 -4.65 -2.46 -12.11
C PRO A 25 -6.07 -2.28 -12.66
N GLY A 26 -6.37 -1.13 -13.26
CA GLY A 26 -7.66 -0.86 -13.88
C GLY A 26 -8.00 -1.84 -15.01
N SER A 27 -7.00 -2.21 -15.80
CA SER A 27 -7.13 -3.10 -16.97
C SER A 27 -6.96 -4.58 -16.63
N LEU A 28 -6.78 -4.93 -15.36
CA LEU A 28 -6.55 -6.32 -14.96
C LEU A 28 -7.72 -7.22 -15.38
N SER A 29 -7.40 -8.33 -16.03
CA SER A 29 -8.36 -9.34 -16.50
C SER A 29 -8.23 -10.65 -15.73
N LEU A 30 -9.35 -11.18 -15.24
CA LEU A 30 -9.37 -12.47 -14.53
C LEU A 30 -8.86 -13.62 -15.41
N ASP A 31 -9.13 -13.57 -16.71
CA ASP A 31 -8.67 -14.61 -17.65
C ASP A 31 -7.15 -14.55 -17.84
N ALA A 32 -6.59 -13.34 -17.93
CA ALA A 32 -5.14 -13.15 -18.00
C ALA A 32 -4.45 -13.64 -16.71
N VAL A 33 -5.03 -13.33 -15.54
CA VAL A 33 -4.52 -13.80 -14.24
C VAL A 33 -4.61 -15.32 -14.12
N ALA A 34 -5.76 -15.93 -14.48
CA ALA A 34 -5.92 -17.38 -14.41
C ALA A 34 -4.91 -18.11 -15.29
N SER A 35 -4.74 -17.64 -16.53
CA SER A 35 -3.75 -18.15 -17.48
C SER A 35 -2.33 -18.04 -16.92
N ARG A 36 -1.93 -16.86 -16.42
CA ARG A 36 -0.60 -16.62 -15.83
C ARG A 36 -0.34 -17.46 -14.58
N ALA A 37 -1.34 -17.63 -13.72
CA ALA A 37 -1.24 -18.45 -12.52
C ALA A 37 -1.26 -19.96 -12.79
N GLY A 38 -1.57 -20.38 -14.04
CA GLY A 38 -1.72 -21.79 -14.40
C GLY A 38 -2.91 -22.45 -13.72
N VAL A 39 -3.99 -21.69 -13.48
CA VAL A 39 -5.24 -22.19 -12.87
C VAL A 39 -6.42 -22.02 -13.84
N SER A 40 -7.48 -22.80 -13.64
CA SER A 40 -8.73 -22.57 -14.39
C SER A 40 -9.44 -21.31 -13.90
N LYS A 41 -10.30 -20.71 -14.74
CA LYS A 41 -11.16 -19.60 -14.33
C LYS A 41 -12.01 -19.94 -13.11
N GLY A 42 -12.55 -21.16 -13.06
CA GLY A 42 -13.29 -21.66 -11.89
C GLY A 42 -12.42 -21.78 -10.63
N GLY A 43 -11.16 -22.22 -10.78
CA GLY A 43 -10.19 -22.26 -9.68
C GLY A 43 -9.80 -20.87 -9.17
N LEU A 44 -9.71 -19.87 -10.05
CA LEU A 44 -9.53 -18.47 -9.66
C LEU A 44 -10.75 -17.97 -8.88
N LEU A 45 -11.95 -18.13 -9.44
CA LEU A 45 -13.20 -17.63 -8.85
C LEU A 45 -13.53 -18.30 -7.51
N TYR A 46 -13.06 -19.54 -7.29
CA TYR A 46 -13.14 -20.19 -5.98
C TYR A 46 -12.35 -19.44 -4.90
N ASN A 47 -11.19 -18.86 -5.24
CA ASN A 47 -10.35 -18.10 -4.31
C ASN A 47 -10.75 -16.61 -4.25
N PHE A 48 -11.17 -16.05 -5.38
CA PHE A 48 -11.52 -14.64 -5.53
C PHE A 48 -12.80 -14.53 -6.36
N PRO A 49 -13.98 -14.50 -5.71
CA PRO A 49 -15.27 -14.55 -6.40
C PRO A 49 -15.52 -13.41 -7.38
N THR A 50 -14.86 -12.26 -7.17
CA THR A 50 -15.02 -11.05 -7.99
C THR A 50 -13.66 -10.39 -8.28
N LYS A 51 -13.62 -9.49 -9.27
CA LYS A 51 -12.41 -8.71 -9.55
C LYS A 51 -12.09 -7.81 -8.36
N ALA A 52 -13.09 -7.20 -7.74
CA ALA A 52 -12.90 -6.42 -6.52
C ALA A 52 -12.25 -7.22 -5.38
N LYS A 53 -12.65 -8.49 -5.15
CA LYS A 53 -12.01 -9.34 -4.13
C LYS A 53 -10.57 -9.72 -4.48
N LEU A 54 -10.25 -9.93 -5.75
CA LEU A 54 -8.87 -10.15 -6.19
C LEU A 54 -8.03 -8.88 -5.95
N MET A 55 -8.55 -7.72 -6.33
CA MET A 55 -7.90 -6.43 -6.10
C MET A 55 -7.71 -6.13 -4.60
N GLN A 56 -8.71 -6.46 -3.77
CA GLN A 56 -8.61 -6.34 -2.31
C GLN A 56 -7.46 -7.20 -1.78
N GLY A 57 -7.31 -8.43 -2.29
CA GLY A 57 -6.18 -9.30 -1.94
C GLY A 57 -4.82 -8.76 -2.35
N LEU A 58 -4.73 -8.04 -3.49
CA LEU A 58 -3.52 -7.32 -3.89
C LEU A 58 -3.20 -6.17 -2.95
N VAL A 59 -4.21 -5.38 -2.56
CA VAL A 59 -4.07 -4.30 -1.57
C VAL A 59 -3.58 -4.87 -0.24
N GLU A 60 -4.17 -5.96 0.26
CA GLU A 60 -3.71 -6.62 1.48
C GLU A 60 -2.26 -7.10 1.40
N ASN A 61 -1.82 -7.63 0.24
CA ASN A 61 -0.42 -7.99 0.01
C ASN A 61 0.51 -6.77 0.08
N TYR A 62 0.12 -5.67 -0.57
CA TYR A 62 0.86 -4.42 -0.52
C TYR A 62 0.97 -3.87 0.91
N LEU A 63 -0.14 -3.84 1.67
CA LEU A 63 -0.15 -3.40 3.06
C LEU A 63 0.75 -4.28 3.94
N ARG A 64 0.76 -5.61 3.73
CA ARG A 64 1.69 -6.52 4.42
C ARG A 64 3.15 -6.22 4.09
N ALA A 65 3.47 -5.94 2.83
CA ALA A 65 4.83 -5.59 2.42
C ALA A 65 5.28 -4.26 3.05
N PHE A 66 4.38 -3.27 3.08
CA PHE A 66 4.63 -1.99 3.74
C PHE A 66 4.85 -2.14 5.25
N GLU A 67 4.04 -2.96 5.93
CA GLU A 67 4.24 -3.28 7.36
C GLU A 67 5.61 -3.95 7.60
N LEU A 68 6.00 -4.91 6.75
CA LEU A 68 7.32 -5.54 6.85
C LEU A 68 8.46 -4.54 6.63
N ALA A 69 8.29 -3.57 5.73
CA ALA A 69 9.26 -2.51 5.52
C ALA A 69 9.38 -1.59 6.74
N LEU A 70 8.27 -1.26 7.40
CA LEU A 70 8.28 -0.52 8.68
C LEU A 70 9.06 -1.29 9.76
N GLU A 71 8.80 -2.59 9.93
CA GLU A 71 9.52 -3.42 10.90
C GLU A 71 11.01 -3.59 10.54
N SER A 72 11.33 -3.74 9.26
CA SER A 72 12.72 -3.92 8.81
C SER A 72 13.53 -2.65 8.99
N GLY A 73 12.94 -1.48 8.69
CA GLY A 73 13.55 -0.18 8.95
C GLY A 73 13.91 0.01 10.42
N ARG A 74 13.07 -0.50 11.32
CA ARG A 74 13.34 -0.51 12.77
C ARG A 74 14.49 -1.43 13.17
N VAL A 75 14.61 -2.62 12.58
CA VAL A 75 15.70 -3.58 12.91
C VAL A 75 17.04 -3.12 12.33
N ALA A 76 17.05 -2.58 11.11
CA ALA A 76 18.23 -1.97 10.51
C ALA A 76 18.61 -0.66 11.22
N GLY A 77 17.62 0.03 11.78
CA GLY A 77 17.71 1.23 12.61
C GLY A 77 18.29 0.97 14.01
N ALA A 78 19.46 0.33 14.11
CA ALA A 78 20.34 0.47 15.26
C ALA A 78 20.75 1.96 15.53
N SER A 79 20.29 2.88 14.69
CA SER A 79 20.47 4.33 14.71
C SER A 79 19.23 5.10 15.19
N GLY A 80 18.63 4.77 16.34
CA GLY A 80 17.79 5.70 17.13
C GLY A 80 16.58 6.38 16.45
N GLU A 81 16.17 5.91 15.27
CA GLU A 81 15.21 6.61 14.42
C GLU A 81 13.76 6.25 14.79
N SER A 82 12.90 7.27 14.88
CA SER A 82 11.51 7.06 15.30
C SER A 82 10.69 6.29 14.27
N LEU A 83 9.66 5.56 14.74
CA LEU A 83 8.69 4.90 13.85
C LEU A 83 7.99 5.91 12.93
N LEU A 84 7.77 7.14 13.43
CA LEU A 84 7.19 8.23 12.64
C LEU A 84 8.11 8.66 11.50
N ALA A 85 9.41 8.84 11.76
CA ALA A 85 10.39 9.16 10.72
C ALA A 85 10.47 8.05 9.66
N THR A 86 10.48 6.78 10.09
CA THR A 86 10.46 5.62 9.20
C THR A 86 9.21 5.60 8.32
N TYR A 87 8.05 5.88 8.91
CA TYR A 87 6.80 5.99 8.17
C TYR A 87 6.81 7.11 7.13
N ILE A 88 7.35 8.28 7.48
CA ILE A 88 7.45 9.44 6.58
C ILE A 88 8.30 9.08 5.36
N ARG A 89 9.49 8.51 5.54
CA ARG A 89 10.37 8.13 4.41
C ARG A 89 9.73 7.09 3.51
N LEU A 90 9.28 5.97 4.07
CA LEU A 90 8.66 4.90 3.28
C LEU A 90 7.45 5.40 2.48
N SER A 91 6.65 6.27 3.10
CA SER A 91 5.50 6.89 2.43
C SER A 91 5.90 7.90 1.36
N ALA A 92 6.96 8.66 1.58
CA ALA A 92 7.49 9.60 0.60
C ALA A 92 8.04 8.85 -0.61
N ASP A 93 8.87 7.84 -0.41
CA ASP A 93 9.47 7.02 -1.47
C ASP A 93 8.38 6.35 -2.33
N ASP A 94 7.32 5.84 -1.69
CA ASP A 94 6.14 5.27 -2.37
C ASP A 94 5.36 6.28 -3.24
N CYS A 95 5.54 7.59 -3.05
CA CYS A 95 4.97 8.62 -3.93
C CYS A 95 5.83 8.92 -5.17
N GLU A 96 7.10 8.50 -5.22
CA GLU A 96 7.96 8.73 -6.39
C GLU A 96 7.70 7.73 -7.51
N GLU A 97 7.11 6.59 -7.18
CA GLU A 97 6.72 5.59 -8.17
C GLU A 97 5.48 6.07 -8.93
N PRO A 98 5.47 6.02 -10.29
CA PRO A 98 4.29 6.35 -11.07
C PRO A 98 3.13 5.44 -10.68
N LYS A 99 2.07 6.03 -10.12
CA LYS A 99 0.90 5.25 -9.71
C LYS A 99 -0.17 5.18 -10.80
N PRO A 100 -0.89 4.06 -10.87
CA PRO A 100 -2.06 3.95 -11.73
C PRO A 100 -3.20 4.88 -11.26
N THR A 101 -3.94 5.46 -12.20
CA THR A 101 -5.05 6.40 -11.95
C THR A 101 -6.06 5.90 -10.92
N ALA A 102 -6.53 6.75 -10.00
CA ALA A 102 -7.52 6.40 -8.97
C ALA A 102 -8.83 5.74 -9.46
N SER A 103 -9.16 5.82 -10.75
CA SER A 103 -10.36 5.24 -11.36
C SER A 103 -10.55 3.75 -11.06
N TRP A 104 -9.47 2.98 -10.92
CA TRP A 104 -9.55 1.55 -10.57
C TRP A 104 -10.03 1.34 -9.13
N ILE A 105 -9.63 2.21 -8.19
CA ILE A 105 -10.09 2.14 -6.79
C ILE A 105 -11.58 2.43 -6.74
N PHE A 106 -12.03 3.49 -7.43
CA PHE A 106 -13.44 3.84 -7.46
C PHE A 106 -14.31 2.73 -8.08
N SER A 107 -13.80 2.10 -9.14
CA SER A 107 -14.47 0.95 -9.75
C SER A 107 -14.56 -0.24 -8.79
N ALA A 108 -13.49 -0.52 -8.05
CA ALA A 108 -13.48 -1.58 -7.04
C ALA A 108 -14.43 -1.29 -5.87
N ILE A 109 -14.52 -0.03 -5.42
CA ILE A 109 -15.48 0.42 -4.40
C ILE A 109 -16.92 0.28 -4.88
N ALA A 110 -17.19 0.63 -6.15
CA ALA A 110 -18.53 0.50 -6.73
C ALA A 110 -18.98 -0.96 -6.85
N GLU A 111 -18.05 -1.88 -7.09
CA GLU A 111 -18.29 -3.33 -7.14
C GLU A 111 -18.39 -3.97 -5.74
N ASP A 112 -17.62 -3.46 -4.78
CA ASP A 112 -17.55 -3.99 -3.40
C ASP A 112 -17.41 -2.85 -2.37
N PRO A 113 -18.49 -2.52 -1.64
CA PRO A 113 -18.47 -1.48 -0.60
C PRO A 113 -17.43 -1.73 0.51
N ASP A 114 -17.04 -2.99 0.74
CA ASP A 114 -16.08 -3.35 1.78
C ASP A 114 -14.62 -3.30 1.27
N PHE A 115 -14.39 -2.90 0.01
CA PHE A 115 -13.06 -2.88 -0.61
C PHE A 115 -12.01 -2.13 0.22
N LEU A 116 -12.40 -1.02 0.85
CA LEU A 116 -11.50 -0.20 1.67
C LEU A 116 -11.28 -0.72 3.10
N THR A 117 -11.98 -1.79 3.51
CA THR A 117 -11.91 -2.33 4.87
C THR A 117 -10.47 -2.67 5.30
N PRO A 118 -9.64 -3.35 4.48
CA PRO A 118 -8.26 -3.64 4.85
C PRO A 118 -7.41 -2.37 5.01
N ILE A 119 -7.62 -1.36 4.16
CA ILE A 119 -6.89 -0.08 4.25
C ILE A 119 -7.25 0.64 5.55
N LYS A 120 -8.54 0.69 5.89
CA LYS A 120 -9.03 1.31 7.13
C LYS A 120 -8.47 0.59 8.36
N ALA A 121 -8.49 -0.74 8.36
CA ALA A 121 -7.95 -1.54 9.47
C ALA A 121 -6.45 -1.29 9.66
N PHE A 122 -5.68 -1.36 8.57
CA PHE A 122 -4.24 -1.07 8.57
C PHE A 122 -3.94 0.34 9.11
N LYS A 123 -4.56 1.38 8.55
CA LYS A 123 -4.31 2.77 8.97
C LYS A 123 -4.67 3.00 10.44
N SER A 124 -5.75 2.38 10.92
CA SER A 124 -6.16 2.49 12.32
C SER A 124 -5.13 1.86 13.27
N GLN A 125 -4.63 0.68 12.92
CA GLN A 125 -3.59 -0.02 13.69
C GLN A 125 -2.28 0.75 13.66
N LEU A 126 -1.84 1.22 12.48
CA LEU A 126 -0.63 2.01 12.34
C LEU A 126 -0.69 3.30 13.17
N LEU A 127 -1.80 4.04 13.10
CA LEU A 127 -1.95 5.27 13.89
C LEU A 127 -1.95 4.99 15.39
N GLN A 128 -2.56 3.89 15.85
CA GLN A 128 -2.49 3.48 17.25
C GLN A 128 -1.05 3.18 17.69
N ARG A 129 -0.28 2.48 16.86
CA ARG A 129 1.13 2.20 17.11
C ARG A 129 1.95 3.48 17.19
N LEU A 130 1.80 4.38 16.20
CA LEU A 130 2.48 5.67 16.19
C LEU A 130 2.16 6.52 17.43
N LYS A 131 0.91 6.52 17.90
CA LYS A 131 0.51 7.19 19.16
C LYS A 131 1.19 6.61 20.40
N SER A 132 1.47 5.31 20.41
CA SER A 132 2.15 4.67 21.54
C SER A 132 3.65 4.96 21.59
N GLU A 133 4.25 5.29 20.44
CA GLU A 133 5.71 5.50 20.31
C GLU A 133 6.09 6.98 20.13
N THR A 134 5.12 7.88 19.86
CA THR A 134 5.33 9.32 19.70
C THR A 134 4.67 10.10 20.85
N PRO A 135 5.45 10.65 21.80
CA PRO A 135 4.89 11.35 22.96
C PRO A 135 4.08 12.61 22.62
N ASP A 136 4.50 13.36 21.60
CA ASP A 136 3.78 14.56 21.17
C ASP A 136 2.75 14.25 20.07
N LEU A 137 1.48 14.22 20.49
CA LEU A 137 0.36 13.99 19.59
C LEU A 137 0.22 15.09 18.51
N LYS A 138 0.61 16.33 18.78
CA LYS A 138 0.50 17.42 17.78
C LYS A 138 1.47 17.17 16.64
N THR A 139 2.74 16.92 16.98
CA THR A 139 3.79 16.50 16.05
C THR A 139 3.35 15.30 15.22
N LEU A 140 2.83 14.24 15.86
CA LEU A 140 2.33 13.06 15.16
C LEU A 140 1.23 13.42 14.16
N LEU A 141 0.20 14.17 14.56
CA LEU A 141 -0.93 14.48 13.69
C LEU A 141 -0.52 15.35 12.50
N VAL A 142 0.36 16.33 12.71
CA VAL A 142 0.89 17.18 11.63
C VAL A 142 1.64 16.33 10.62
N CYS A 143 2.59 15.50 11.09
CA CYS A 143 3.38 14.66 10.21
C CYS A 143 2.54 13.62 9.47
N PHE A 144 1.66 12.92 10.20
CA PHE A 144 0.80 11.90 9.64
C PHE A 144 -0.15 12.47 8.60
N LEU A 145 -0.84 13.59 8.87
CA LEU A 145 -1.77 14.16 7.90
C LEU A 145 -1.05 14.80 6.70
N ALA A 146 0.12 15.41 6.90
CA ALA A 146 0.89 15.97 5.80
C ALA A 146 1.38 14.90 4.83
N ILE A 147 1.92 13.78 5.34
CA ILE A 147 2.37 12.68 4.47
C ILE A 147 1.19 11.96 3.81
N GLU A 148 0.06 11.78 4.52
CA GLU A 148 -1.16 11.23 3.92
C GLU A 148 -1.76 12.13 2.84
N GLY A 149 -1.67 13.46 3.02
CA GLY A 149 -2.06 14.44 2.01
C GLY A 149 -1.21 14.31 0.75
N LEU A 150 0.11 14.19 0.89
CA LEU A 150 1.03 13.96 -0.23
C LEU A 150 0.68 12.67 -0.99
N ARG A 151 0.45 11.57 -0.28
CA ARG A 151 0.04 10.29 -0.89
C ARG A 151 -1.31 10.37 -1.60
N SER A 152 -2.23 11.16 -1.05
CA SER A 152 -3.56 11.34 -1.63
C SER A 152 -3.50 12.16 -2.92
N MET A 153 -2.71 13.23 -2.95
CA MET A 153 -2.51 14.02 -4.18
C MET A 153 -1.93 13.17 -5.30
N ASN A 154 -0.92 12.36 -4.98
CA ASN A 154 -0.32 11.42 -5.92
C ASN A 154 -1.31 10.37 -6.44
N LEU A 155 -2.16 9.84 -5.56
CA LEU A 155 -3.17 8.86 -5.96
C LEU A 155 -4.21 9.45 -6.93
N PHE A 156 -4.63 10.70 -6.70
CA PHE A 156 -5.65 11.37 -7.49
C PHE A 156 -5.10 12.14 -8.70
N ASP A 157 -3.80 12.04 -8.98
CA ASP A 157 -3.11 12.82 -10.03
C ASP A 157 -3.39 14.33 -9.86
N SER A 158 -3.39 14.79 -8.62
CA SER A 158 -3.64 16.18 -8.22
C SER A 158 -2.41 16.79 -7.55
N ASP A 159 -1.23 16.29 -7.89
CA ASP A 159 0.05 16.80 -7.40
C ASP A 159 0.25 18.24 -7.91
N VAL A 160 0.31 19.18 -6.97
CA VAL A 160 0.55 20.61 -7.24
C VAL A 160 1.94 21.07 -6.84
N LEU A 161 2.68 20.23 -6.09
CA LEU A 161 3.99 20.53 -5.58
C LEU A 161 5.07 20.17 -6.61
N SER A 162 6.05 21.05 -6.78
CA SER A 162 7.29 20.72 -7.47
C SER A 162 8.08 19.65 -6.70
N ALA A 163 9.04 19.01 -7.38
CA ALA A 163 9.94 18.05 -6.74
C ALA A 163 10.75 18.67 -5.59
N ASP A 164 11.11 19.95 -5.69
CA ASP A 164 11.80 20.69 -4.63
C ASP A 164 10.90 20.96 -3.42
N GLU A 165 9.67 21.42 -3.63
CA GLU A 165 8.69 21.63 -2.54
C GLU A 165 8.33 20.33 -1.83
N ARG A 166 8.21 19.23 -2.57
CA ARG A 166 8.01 17.90 -2.00
C ARG A 166 9.21 17.47 -1.14
N ARG A 167 10.44 17.63 -1.62
CA ARG A 167 11.66 17.34 -0.83
C ARG A 167 11.74 18.21 0.42
N LEU A 168 11.43 19.49 0.30
CA LEU A 168 11.39 20.43 1.43
C LEU A 168 10.35 20.00 2.47
N LEU A 169 9.15 19.64 2.04
CA LEU A 169 8.11 19.11 2.93
C LEU A 169 8.60 17.87 3.68
N VAL A 170 9.13 16.87 2.96
CA VAL A 170 9.62 15.63 3.57
C VAL A 170 10.75 15.90 4.57
N SER A 171 11.71 16.77 4.23
CA SER A 171 12.78 17.19 5.16
C SER A 171 12.20 17.83 6.42
N ALA A 172 11.27 18.77 6.29
CA ALA A 172 10.64 19.43 7.43
C ALA A 172 9.85 18.46 8.31
N LEU A 173 9.14 17.49 7.71
CA LEU A 173 8.44 16.46 8.48
C LEU A 173 9.41 15.57 9.27
N LEU A 174 10.56 15.23 8.69
CA LEU A 174 11.58 14.45 9.38
C LEU A 174 12.22 15.23 10.53
N GLU A 175 12.52 16.51 10.34
CA GLU A 175 13.02 17.37 11.42
C GLU A 175 12.02 17.50 12.59
N ILE A 176 10.72 17.58 12.29
CA ILE A 176 9.65 17.62 13.29
C ILE A 176 9.50 16.27 14.01
N ALA A 177 9.69 15.15 13.30
CA ALA A 177 9.55 13.81 13.86
C ALA A 177 10.69 13.41 14.82
N GLY A 178 11.80 14.16 14.83
CA GLY A 178 13.01 13.87 15.61
C GLY A 178 13.73 12.61 15.14
#